data_AF-A0A536ECC5-F1
#
_entry.id   AF-A0A536ECC5-F1
#
_cell.length_a   1.000
_cell.length_b   1.000
_cell.length_c   1.000
_cell.angle_alpha   90.00
_cell.angle_beta   90.00
_cell.angle_gamma   90.00
#
_symmetry.space_group_name_H-M   'P 1'
#
loop_
_entity.id
_entity.type
_entity.pdbx_description
1 polymer ?
#
loop_
_entity_poly.entity_id
_entity_poly.type
_entity_poly.pdbx_seq_one_letter_code
_entity_poly.pdbx_strand_id
1 'polypeptide(L)'
;MRPAIFTASLRDRGPGLHHVTFEVADIGQAAKAIREFGIEPMGGVQRSHGWAETYIHPKDSGGVLFQFYVEEEPHEHPHADDQIAHSHEYDSSG
;
A
#
# COMPACT_ATOMS: atom_id res chain seq x y z
N MET A 1 -6.40 11.38 3.37
CA MET A 1 -5.72 10.08 3.34
C MET A 1 -6.40 9.23 2.30
N ARG A 2 -5.74 8.97 1.18
CA ARG A 2 -6.27 8.13 0.09
C ARG A 2 -5.69 6.72 0.30
N PRO A 3 -6.47 5.70 0.68
CA PRO A 3 -5.95 4.35 0.78
C PRO A 3 -5.78 3.77 -0.63
N ALA A 4 -4.57 3.32 -0.97
CA ALA A 4 -4.32 2.57 -2.20
C ALA A 4 -4.24 1.07 -1.86
N ILE A 5 -5.11 0.27 -2.44
CA ILE A 5 -5.06 -1.20 -2.34
C ILE A 5 -4.47 -1.72 -3.65
N PHE A 6 -3.18 -2.07 -3.67
CA PHE A 6 -2.54 -2.70 -4.83
C PHE A 6 -2.56 -4.22 -4.67
N THR A 7 -3.33 -4.91 -5.49
CA THR A 7 -3.41 -6.38 -5.49
C THR A 7 -2.55 -6.98 -6.60
N ALA A 8 -1.41 -7.60 -6.24
CA ALA A 8 -0.91 -8.84 -6.87
C ALA A 8 0.33 -9.42 -6.16
N SER A 9 0.21 -10.62 -5.59
CA SER A 9 1.21 -11.70 -5.78
C SER A 9 0.57 -13.08 -5.57
N LEU A 10 0.20 -13.71 -6.67
CA LEU A 10 -0.42 -15.04 -6.76
C LEU A 10 0.66 -16.12 -6.92
N ARG A 11 1.44 -16.43 -5.87
CA ARG A 11 2.40 -17.54 -5.98
C ARG A 11 2.33 -18.63 -4.93
N ASP A 12 1.94 -18.33 -3.67
CA ASP A 12 1.95 -19.36 -2.61
C ASP A 12 0.71 -19.42 -1.69
N ARG A 13 -0.22 -18.44 -1.71
CA ARG A 13 -1.35 -18.40 -0.75
C ARG A 13 -2.76 -18.38 -1.37
N GLY A 14 -2.89 -18.56 -2.68
CA GLY A 14 -4.15 -18.37 -3.40
C GLY A 14 -4.54 -16.89 -3.54
N PRO A 15 -5.70 -16.57 -4.14
CA PRO A 15 -6.21 -15.20 -4.23
C PRO A 15 -6.52 -14.64 -2.83
N GLY A 16 -5.99 -13.45 -2.52
CA GLY A 16 -6.18 -12.81 -1.22
C GLY A 16 -5.47 -11.45 -1.11
N LEU A 17 -5.70 -10.75 0.01
CA LEU A 17 -5.06 -9.48 0.31
C LEU A 17 -3.53 -9.66 0.42
N HIS A 18 -2.79 -8.94 -0.43
CA HIS A 18 -1.33 -9.08 -0.51
C HIS A 18 -0.61 -8.12 0.44
N HIS A 19 -0.94 -6.84 0.38
CA HIS A 19 -0.49 -5.80 1.30
C HIS A 19 -1.46 -4.62 1.26
N VAL A 20 -1.32 -3.70 2.21
CA VAL A 20 -2.06 -2.43 2.25
C VAL A 20 -1.06 -1.29 2.15
N THR A 21 -1.34 -0.33 1.27
CA THR A 21 -0.47 0.83 1.05
C THR A 21 -1.16 2.11 1.51
N PHE A 22 -0.46 2.87 2.35
CA PHE A 22 -0.91 4.17 2.85
C PHE A 22 -0.06 5.28 2.24
N GLU A 23 -0.72 6.23 1.59
CA GLU A 23 -0.12 7.51 1.26
C GLU A 23 0.00 8.35 2.54
N VAL A 24 1.21 8.84 2.84
CA VAL A 24 1.52 9.66 4.01
C VAL A 24 2.07 11.02 3.57
N ALA A 25 1.89 12.03 4.41
CA ALA A 25 2.43 13.37 4.14
C ALA A 25 3.94 13.47 4.40
N ASP A 26 4.49 12.60 5.27
CA ASP A 26 5.90 12.62 5.67
C ASP A 26 6.32 11.21 6.08
N ILE A 27 7.28 10.65 5.33
CA ILE A 27 7.77 9.29 5.55
C ILE A 27 8.63 9.16 6.81
N GLY A 28 9.31 10.23 7.22
CA GLY A 28 10.12 10.27 8.44
C GLY A 28 9.24 10.22 9.68
N GLN A 29 8.12 10.95 9.67
CA GLN A 29 7.11 10.87 10.73
C GLN A 29 6.44 9.50 10.78
N ALA A 30 6.10 8.92 9.62
CA ALA A 30 5.57 7.56 9.57
C ALA A 30 6.56 6.54 10.17
N ALA A 31 7.83 6.59 9.77
CA ALA A 31 8.87 5.70 10.31
C ALA A 31 9.11 5.93 11.82
N LYS A 32 9.00 7.16 12.31
CA LYS A 32 9.08 7.46 13.74
C LYS A 32 7.91 6.85 14.51
N ALA A 33 6.68 7.02 14.01
CA ALA A 33 5.48 6.46 14.63
C ALA A 33 5.59 4.93 14.73
N ILE A 34 6.04 4.25 13.65
CA ILE A 34 6.27 2.80 13.66
C ILE A 34 7.23 2.39 14.79
N ARG A 35 8.33 3.12 14.98
CA ARG A 35 9.29 2.88 16.08
C ARG A 35 8.73 3.15 17.47
N GLU A 36 7.86 4.15 17.62
CA GLU A 36 7.17 4.43 18.88
C GLU A 36 6.26 3.26 19.30
N PHE A 37 5.76 2.47 18.34
CA PHE A 37 5.06 1.20 18.58
C PHE A 37 5.99 -0.01 18.80
N GLY A 38 7.31 0.19 18.87
CA GLY A 38 8.29 -0.86 19.12
C GLY A 38 8.60 -1.74 17.91
N ILE A 39 8.20 -1.32 16.70
CA ILE A 39 8.45 -2.03 15.45
C ILE A 39 9.58 -1.31 14.71
N GLU A 40 10.57 -2.04 14.20
CA GLU A 40 11.56 -1.43 13.29
C GLU A 40 11.05 -1.50 11.84
N PRO A 41 10.94 -0.36 11.12
CA PRO A 41 10.53 -0.38 9.74
C PRO A 41 11.45 -1.26 8.88
N MET A 42 10.86 -2.17 8.11
CA MET A 42 11.62 -3.11 7.29
C MET A 42 12.40 -2.35 6.22
N GLY A 43 13.73 -2.48 6.24
CA GLY A 43 14.62 -1.76 5.35
C GLY A 43 14.75 -0.26 5.65
N GLY A 44 14.11 0.26 6.71
CA GLY A 44 14.10 1.70 7.00
C GLY A 44 13.34 2.50 5.94
N VAL A 45 13.68 3.79 5.81
CA VAL A 45 13.10 4.66 4.78
C VAL A 45 13.92 4.53 3.50
N GLN A 46 13.28 4.05 2.44
CA GLN A 46 13.84 3.92 1.11
C GLN A 46 13.41 5.12 0.27
N ARG A 47 14.32 5.65 -0.56
CA ARG A 47 14.05 6.77 -1.47
C ARG A 47 14.49 6.40 -2.87
N SER A 48 13.56 6.45 -3.82
CA SER A 48 13.84 6.04 -5.20
C SER A 48 12.81 6.64 -6.15
N HIS A 49 13.25 7.00 -7.36
CA HIS A 49 12.36 7.41 -8.46
C HIS A 49 11.31 8.49 -8.08
N GLY A 50 11.69 9.42 -7.20
CA GLY A 50 10.85 10.55 -6.78
C GLY A 50 9.78 10.23 -5.74
N TRP A 51 9.81 9.04 -5.12
CA TRP A 51 9.02 8.74 -3.93
C TRP A 51 9.90 8.20 -2.81
N ALA A 52 9.37 8.29 -1.60
CA ALA A 52 9.94 7.66 -0.42
C ALA A 52 8.95 6.68 0.18
N GLU A 53 9.45 5.55 0.66
CA GLU A 53 8.61 4.46 1.17
C GLU A 53 9.24 3.73 2.36
N THR A 54 8.39 3.07 3.14
CA THR A 54 8.80 2.17 4.22
C THR A 54 7.72 1.11 4.49
N TYR A 55 8.05 0.10 5.28
CA TYR A 55 7.23 -1.10 5.42
C TYR A 55 7.17 -1.62 6.87
N ILE A 56 6.06 -2.27 7.23
CA ILE A 56 5.94 -3.10 8.44
C ILE A 56 5.89 -4.57 8.02
N HIS A 57 6.76 -5.40 8.58
CA HIS A 57 6.78 -6.83 8.29
C HIS A 57 5.48 -7.50 8.76
N PRO A 58 4.91 -8.46 7.99
CA PRO A 58 3.78 -9.30 8.42
C PRO A 58 3.91 -9.96 9.80
N LYS A 59 5.13 -10.07 10.34
CA LYS A 59 5.39 -10.70 11.64
C LYS A 59 5.01 -9.76 12.79
N ASP A 60 5.12 -8.46 12.55
CA ASP A 60 4.88 -7.41 13.53
C ASP A 60 3.46 -6.83 13.43
N SER A 61 2.69 -7.25 12.42
CA SER A 61 1.37 -6.73 12.07
C SER A 61 0.27 -7.79 12.01
N GLY A 62 0.53 -9.00 12.49
CA GLY A 62 -0.47 -10.08 12.53
C GLY A 62 -0.77 -10.72 11.17
N GLY A 63 0.17 -10.66 10.22
CA GLY A 63 0.11 -11.38 8.95
C GLY A 63 -0.06 -10.49 7.71
N VAL A 64 -0.16 -9.17 7.86
CA VAL A 64 -0.40 -8.22 6.76
C VAL A 64 0.82 -7.36 6.50
N LEU A 65 1.36 -7.34 5.29
CA LEU A 65 2.40 -6.39 4.92
C LEU A 65 1.76 -5.00 4.80
N PHE A 66 2.28 -4.01 5.53
CA PHE A 66 1.87 -2.62 5.38
C PHE A 66 2.99 -1.82 4.72
N GLN A 67 2.65 -1.05 3.70
CA GLN A 67 3.53 -0.12 3.02
C GLN A 67 3.06 1.31 3.29
N PHE A 68 4.00 2.22 3.47
CA PHE A 68 3.76 3.66 3.55
C PHE A 68 4.58 4.33 2.47
N TYR A 69 4.01 5.27 1.73
CA TYR A 69 4.74 6.01 0.71
C TYR A 69 4.33 7.49 0.69
N VAL A 70 5.24 8.32 0.19
CA VAL A 70 5.03 9.74 -0.12
C VAL A 70 5.71 10.05 -1.45
N GLU A 71 5.03 10.79 -2.32
CA GLU A 71 5.65 11.36 -3.52
C GLU A 71 6.47 12.59 -3.11
N GLU A 72 7.78 12.57 -3.36
CA GLU A 72 8.69 13.68 -3.06
C GLU A 72 8.87 14.60 -4.30
N GLU A 73 8.73 14.04 -5.51
CA GLU A 73 8.69 14.76 -6.78
C GLU A 73 7.31 14.52 -7.45
N PRO A 74 6.66 15.54 -8.04
CA PRO A 74 5.40 15.36 -8.74
C PRO A 74 5.62 14.54 -10.01
N HIS A 75 5.42 13.22 -9.91
CA HIS A 75 5.35 12.33 -11.06
C HIS A 75 3.90 12.26 -11.54
N GLU A 76 3.66 12.58 -12.81
CA GLU A 76 2.35 12.35 -13.43
C GLU A 76 2.08 10.84 -13.46
N HIS A 77 1.37 10.35 -12.44
CA HIS A 77 0.74 9.04 -12.49
C HIS A 77 -0.45 9.14 -13.45
N PRO A 78 -0.46 8.45 -14.62
CA PRO A 78 -1.70 8.27 -15.36
C PRO A 78 -2.64 7.49 -14.44
N HIS A 79 -3.63 8.19 -13.88
CA HIS A 79 -4.63 7.60 -13.03
C HIS A 79 -5.38 6.53 -13.83
N ALA A 80 -5.38 5.30 -13.35
CA ALA A 80 -6.26 4.24 -13.84
C ALA A 80 -7.74 4.46 -13.42
N ASP A 81 -8.19 5.72 -13.35
CA ASP A 81 -9.57 6.08 -13.01
C ASP A 81 -10.52 6.01 -14.21
N ASP A 82 -10.04 5.76 -15.42
CA ASP A 82 -10.88 5.72 -16.63
C ASP A 82 -11.27 4.33 -17.15
N GLN A 83 -10.92 3.23 -16.46
CA GLN A 83 -11.35 1.88 -16.89
C GLN A 83 -11.79 0.95 -15.75
N ILE A 84 -12.79 1.36 -14.96
CA ILE A 84 -13.74 0.39 -14.38
C ILE A 84 -15.17 0.83 -14.72
N ALA A 85 -15.48 0.79 -16.01
CA ALA A 85 -16.84 0.58 -16.49
C ALA A 85 -16.98 -0.90 -16.89
N HIS A 86 -16.97 -1.80 -15.90
CA HIS A 86 -17.52 -3.15 -16.09
C HIS A 86 -18.76 -3.28 -15.22
N SER A 87 -19.89 -3.02 -15.87
CA SER A 87 -21.25 -3.32 -15.44
C SER A 87 -21.35 -4.73 -14.87
N HIS A 88 -21.65 -4.84 -13.58
CA HIS A 88 -22.29 -6.03 -13.04
C HIS A 88 -23.79 -5.74 -13.00
N GLU A 89 -24.50 -6.17 -14.05
CA GLU A 89 -25.93 -6.41 -13.94
C GLU A 89 -26.12 -7.62 -13.01
N TYR A 90 -26.82 -7.40 -11.90
CA TYR A 90 -27.23 -8.44 -10.99
C TYR A 90 -28.62 -8.93 -11.43
N ASP A 91 -28.69 -9.96 -12.29
CA ASP A 91 -29.95 -10.65 -12.56
C ASP A 91 -30.35 -11.43 -11.31
N SER A 92 -31.38 -10.92 -10.65
CA SER A 92 -32.11 -11.60 -9.60
C SER A 92 -33.29 -12.34 -10.22
N SER A 93 -33.10 -13.62 -10.47
CA SER A 93 -34.15 -14.62 -10.58
C SER A 93 -33.49 -15.98 -10.32
N GLY A 94 -33.88 -16.79 -9.36
CA GLY A 94 -35.24 -17.23 -9.03
C GLY A 94 -35.21 -18.75 -9.19
#